data_AF-A0A418NM11-F1
#
_entry.id   AF-A0A418NM11-F1
#
_cell.length_a   1.000
_cell.length_b   1.000
_cell.length_c   1.000
_cell.angle_alpha   90.00
_cell.angle_beta   90.00
_cell.angle_gamma   90.00
#
_symmetry.space_group_name_H-M   'P 1'
#
loop_
_entity.id
_entity.type
_entity.pdbx_description
1 polymer ?
#
loop_
_entity_poly.entity_id
_entity_poly.type
_entity_poly.pdbx_seq_one_letter_code
_entity_poly.pdbx_strand_id
1 'polypeptide(L)'
;MFPKKGSPFPVGRDALTDTEFAQVIASALKVEFGSTRNGAKMIMKWTGVSERTAKNWLSGTNSPSGVHLILLARESNAVLKAMMLMAERPEMSLGASLLSLRRVLAETMAALDQVM
;
A
#
# COMPACT_ATOMS: atom_id res chain seq x y z
N MET A 1 29.98 -26.84 16.51
CA MET A 1 29.32 -25.52 16.49
C MET A 1 29.64 -24.86 15.15
N PHE A 2 28.64 -24.57 14.33
CA PHE A 2 28.85 -23.84 13.07
C PHE A 2 28.99 -22.33 13.37
N PRO A 3 29.89 -21.61 12.70
CA PRO A 3 30.00 -20.16 12.87
C PRO A 3 28.72 -19.47 12.39
N LYS A 4 27.99 -18.82 13.30
CA LYS A 4 26.78 -18.01 13.06
C LYS A 4 27.09 -16.65 12.40
N LYS A 5 28.07 -16.56 11.51
CA LYS A 5 28.40 -15.31 10.82
C LYS A 5 28.54 -15.60 9.33
N GLY A 6 27.38 -15.66 8.66
CA GLY A 6 27.34 -15.58 7.21
C GLY A 6 27.96 -14.26 6.77
N SER A 7 28.77 -14.28 5.71
CA SER A 7 29.37 -13.06 5.19
C SER A 7 28.26 -12.10 4.72
N PRO A 8 28.40 -10.78 4.93
CA PRO A 8 27.46 -9.84 4.32
C PRO A 8 27.54 -10.02 2.81
N PHE A 9 26.42 -10.35 2.18
CA PHE A 9 26.33 -10.34 0.72
C PHE A 9 26.55 -8.91 0.24
N PRO A 10 27.34 -8.68 -0.83
CA PRO A 10 27.54 -7.34 -1.37
C PRO A 10 26.23 -6.88 -1.98
N VAL A 11 25.47 -6.05 -1.25
CA VAL A 11 24.23 -5.47 -1.77
C VAL A 11 24.60 -4.30 -2.68
N GLY A 12 24.89 -4.63 -3.94
CA GLY A 12 25.05 -3.68 -5.03
C GLY A 12 23.69 -3.22 -5.54
N ARG A 13 23.06 -2.32 -4.78
CA ARG A 13 21.92 -1.43 -5.09
C ARG A 13 21.55 -0.78 -3.76
N ASP A 14 21.20 0.51 -3.74
CA ASP A 14 20.68 1.15 -2.53
C ASP A 14 19.53 0.28 -1.96
N ALA A 15 19.80 -0.40 -0.86
CA ALA A 15 18.95 -1.49 -0.39
C ALA A 15 17.75 -0.88 0.33
N LEU A 16 16.54 -1.07 -0.21
CA LEU A 16 15.30 -0.66 0.45
C LEU A 16 15.24 -1.27 1.86
N THR A 17 15.27 -0.42 2.88
CA THR A 17 15.18 -0.84 4.28
C THR A 17 13.72 -1.01 4.72
N ASP A 18 13.49 -1.83 5.76
CA ASP A 18 12.15 -1.99 6.35
C ASP A 18 11.57 -0.65 6.83
N THR A 19 12.43 0.24 7.33
CA THR A 19 12.04 1.58 7.79
C THR A 19 11.57 2.45 6.63
N GLU A 20 12.32 2.51 5.54
CA GLU A 20 11.93 3.27 4.34
C GLU A 20 10.65 2.70 3.74
N PHE A 21 10.54 1.38 3.64
CA PHE A 21 9.33 0.70 3.20
C PHE A 21 8.12 1.09 4.06
N ALA A 22 8.26 1.03 5.39
CA ALA A 22 7.19 1.43 6.32
C ALA A 22 6.78 2.90 6.14
N GLN A 23 7.74 3.81 5.95
CA GLN A 23 7.46 5.24 5.78
C GLN A 23 6.78 5.56 4.44
N VAL A 24 7.20 4.92 3.34
CA VAL A 24 6.57 5.09 2.03
C VAL A 24 5.13 4.59 2.06
N ILE A 25 4.89 3.39 2.62
CA ILE A 25 3.54 2.85 2.75
C ILE A 25 2.68 3.71 3.68
N ALA A 26 3.21 4.17 4.82
CA ALA A 26 2.49 5.07 5.71
C ALA A 26 2.06 6.37 5.00
N SER A 27 2.94 6.93 4.18
CA SER A 27 2.65 8.13 3.38
C SER A 27 1.54 7.87 2.37
N ALA A 28 1.58 6.73 1.66
CA ALA A 28 0.53 6.33 0.73
C ALA A 28 -0.83 6.16 1.42
N LEU A 29 -0.86 5.52 2.59
CA LEU A 29 -2.08 5.33 3.38
C LEU A 29 -2.66 6.67 3.85
N LYS A 30 -1.81 7.63 4.24
CA LYS A 30 -2.25 8.99 4.62
C LYS A 30 -2.83 9.76 3.45
N VAL A 31 -2.26 9.63 2.25
CA VAL A 31 -2.78 10.27 1.03
C VAL A 31 -4.17 9.72 0.69
N GLU A 32 -4.38 8.42 0.82
CA GLU A 32 -5.67 7.80 0.50
C GLU A 32 -6.76 8.13 1.53
N PHE A 33 -6.45 8.08 2.83
CA PHE A 33 -7.48 8.10 3.89
C PHE A 33 -7.52 9.37 4.75
N GLY A 34 -6.57 10.28 4.60
CA GLY A 34 -6.50 11.50 5.41
C GLY A 34 -6.33 11.21 6.91
N SER A 35 -7.24 11.71 7.74
CA SER A 35 -7.12 11.65 9.22
C SER A 35 -6.94 10.21 9.75
N THR A 36 -6.09 10.07 10.77
CA THR A 36 -5.69 8.77 11.34
C THR A 36 -6.86 7.90 11.80
N ARG A 37 -7.96 8.49 12.28
CA ARG A 37 -9.11 7.74 12.82
C ARG A 37 -9.94 7.06 11.73
N ASN A 38 -10.17 7.73 10.60
CA ASN A 38 -10.92 7.14 9.48
C ASN A 38 -10.04 6.14 8.71
N GLY A 39 -8.76 6.46 8.51
CA GLY A 39 -7.81 5.55 7.89
C GLY A 39 -7.66 4.23 8.64
N ALA A 40 -7.58 4.26 9.98
CA ALA A 40 -7.44 3.03 10.76
C ALA A 40 -8.64 2.09 10.56
N LYS A 41 -9.87 2.63 10.55
CA LYS A 41 -11.08 1.84 10.31
C LYS A 41 -11.12 1.23 8.91
N MET A 42 -10.69 1.97 7.88
CA MET A 42 -10.66 1.46 6.50
C MET A 42 -9.63 0.34 6.35
N ILE A 43 -8.42 0.53 6.91
CA ILE A 43 -7.38 -0.50 6.92
C ILE A 43 -7.89 -1.77 7.61
N MET A 44 -8.52 -1.65 8.78
CA MET A 44 -9.12 -2.79 9.48
C MET A 44 -10.18 -3.49 8.62
N LYS A 45 -11.08 -2.73 7.98
CA LYS A 45 -12.14 -3.28 7.12
C LYS A 45 -11.57 -4.09 5.96
N TRP A 46 -10.47 -3.64 5.35
CA TRP A 46 -9.90 -4.27 4.15
C TRP A 46 -8.95 -5.43 4.46
N THR A 47 -8.30 -5.39 5.62
CA THR A 47 -7.21 -6.32 5.95
C THR A 47 -7.52 -7.25 7.12
N GLY A 48 -8.56 -6.97 7.91
CA GLY A 48 -8.93 -7.75 9.09
C GLY A 48 -8.00 -7.57 10.30
N VAL A 49 -7.03 -6.65 10.24
CA VAL A 49 -6.07 -6.44 11.33
C VAL A 49 -6.66 -5.66 12.51
N SER A 50 -5.95 -5.67 13.64
CA SER A 50 -6.32 -4.89 14.82
C SER A 50 -6.17 -3.38 14.59
N GLU A 51 -6.91 -2.56 15.35
CA GLU A 51 -6.78 -1.09 15.32
C GLU A 51 -5.35 -0.63 15.64
N ARG A 52 -4.68 -1.31 16.57
CA ARG A 52 -3.28 -1.02 16.92
C ARG A 52 -2.37 -1.24 15.73
N THR A 53 -2.53 -2.35 15.02
CA THR A 53 -1.76 -2.66 13.82
C THR A 53 -2.01 -1.62 12.72
N ALA A 54 -3.27 -1.27 12.48
CA ALA A 54 -3.63 -0.24 11.50
C ALA A 54 -3.01 1.13 11.83
N LYS A 55 -3.02 1.53 13.11
CA LYS A 55 -2.37 2.77 13.58
C LYS A 55 -0.85 2.72 13.40
N ASN A 56 -0.22 1.58 13.69
CA ASN A 56 1.23 1.41 13.51
C ASN A 56 1.65 1.52 12.04
N TRP A 57 0.81 1.05 11.11
CA TRP A 57 1.06 1.23 9.67
C TRP A 57 0.85 2.69 9.24
N LEU A 58 -0.17 3.36 9.76
CA LEU A 58 -0.39 4.79 9.50
C LEU A 58 0.73 5.67 10.09
N SER A 59 1.36 5.28 11.20
CA SER A 59 2.50 6.00 11.76
C SER A 59 3.83 5.64 11.11
N GLY A 60 3.89 4.60 10.27
CA GLY A 60 5.13 4.07 9.70
C GLY A 60 6.04 3.43 10.74
N THR A 61 5.50 3.01 11.89
CA THR A 61 6.26 2.32 12.94
C THR A 61 6.63 0.90 12.49
N ASN A 62 5.68 0.20 11.87
CA ASN A 62 5.88 -1.11 11.26
C ASN A 62 5.26 -1.11 9.86
N SER A 63 5.74 -1.98 8.99
CA SER A 63 5.14 -2.18 7.67
C SER A 63 4.08 -3.29 7.67
N PRO A 64 3.17 -3.31 6.68
CA PRO A 64 2.33 -4.47 6.43
C PRO A 64 3.17 -5.64 5.93
N SER A 65 2.86 -6.86 6.39
CA SER A 65 3.40 -8.08 5.75
C SER A 65 2.92 -8.18 4.30
N GLY A 66 3.59 -8.99 3.47
CA GLY A 66 3.22 -9.19 2.06
C GLY A 66 1.73 -9.43 1.79
N VAL A 67 1.06 -10.32 2.56
CA VAL A 67 -0.38 -10.59 2.39
C VAL A 67 -1.23 -9.32 2.61
N HIS A 68 -1.01 -8.62 3.71
CA HIS A 68 -1.72 -7.39 4.03
C HIS A 68 -1.40 -6.25 3.06
N LEU A 69 -0.18 -6.18 2.55
CA LEU A 69 0.20 -5.22 1.52
C LEU A 69 -0.61 -5.44 0.24
N ILE A 70 -0.78 -6.70 -0.19
CA ILE A 70 -1.61 -7.03 -1.37
C ILE A 70 -3.07 -6.67 -1.12
N LEU A 71 -3.62 -6.94 0.07
CA LEU A 71 -4.98 -6.54 0.42
C LEU A 71 -5.17 -5.02 0.37
N LEU A 72 -4.19 -4.25 0.84
CA LEU A 72 -4.20 -2.79 0.76
C LEU A 72 -4.09 -2.32 -0.70
N ALA A 73 -3.17 -2.87 -1.48
CA ALA A 73 -2.95 -2.49 -2.88
C ALA A 73 -4.15 -2.84 -3.79
N ARG A 74 -4.97 -3.83 -3.40
CA ARG A 74 -6.22 -4.17 -4.11
C ARG A 74 -7.26 -3.05 -3.99
N GLU A 75 -7.27 -2.34 -2.87
CA GLU A 75 -8.31 -1.35 -2.54
C GLU A 75 -7.80 0.10 -2.61
N SER A 76 -6.49 0.34 -2.50
CA SER A 76 -5.86 1.67 -2.54
C SER A 76 -4.89 1.82 -3.71
N ASN A 77 -5.21 2.76 -4.60
CA ASN A 77 -4.35 3.13 -5.72
C ASN A 77 -3.07 3.82 -5.23
N ALA A 78 -3.11 4.59 -4.14
CA ALA A 78 -1.92 5.21 -3.58
C ALA A 78 -0.90 4.15 -3.12
N VAL A 79 -1.37 3.08 -2.46
CA VAL A 79 -0.50 1.98 -2.01
C VAL A 79 0.09 1.22 -3.21
N LEU A 80 -0.74 0.89 -4.22
CA LEU A 80 -0.27 0.22 -5.42
C LEU A 80 0.78 1.05 -6.19
N LYS A 81 0.53 2.36 -6.32
CA LYS A 81 1.48 3.29 -6.95
C LYS A 81 2.78 3.37 -6.17
N ALA A 82 2.74 3.41 -4.84
CA ALA A 82 3.92 3.42 -3.99
C ALA A 82 4.76 2.15 -4.19
N MET A 83 4.14 0.97 -4.31
CA MET A 83 4.85 -0.28 -4.62
C MET A 83 5.55 -0.23 -5.98
N MET A 84 4.88 0.30 -7.01
CA MET A 84 5.46 0.42 -8.35
C MET A 84 6.62 1.42 -8.40
N LEU A 85 6.53 2.51 -7.64
CA LEU A 85 7.62 3.48 -7.50
C LEU A 85 8.83 2.86 -6.79
N MET A 86 8.62 2.16 -5.68
CA MET A 86 9.70 1.45 -4.97
C MET A 86 10.31 0.30 -5.78
N ALA A 87 9.54 -0.27 -6.70
CA ALA A 87 10.03 -1.27 -7.65
C ALA A 87 10.78 -0.66 -8.85
N GLU A 88 10.96 0.68 -8.89
CA GLU A 88 11.55 1.42 -10.01
C GLU A 88 10.81 1.19 -11.34
N ARG A 89 9.50 0.93 -11.27
CA ARG A 89 8.62 0.64 -12.40
C ARG A 89 7.36 1.52 -12.40
N PRO A 90 7.50 2.86 -12.43
CA PRO A 90 6.38 3.79 -12.35
C PRO A 90 5.39 3.65 -13.52
N GLU A 91 5.80 3.14 -14.66
CA GLU A 91 4.96 2.92 -15.85
C GLU A 91 3.81 1.94 -15.59
N MET A 92 3.99 0.98 -14.68
CA MET A 92 2.94 0.05 -14.28
C MET A 92 1.77 0.77 -13.56
N SER A 93 2.03 1.96 -13.02
CA SER A 93 1.02 2.77 -12.33
C SER A 93 0.06 3.47 -13.29
N LEU A 94 0.47 3.73 -14.53
CA LEU A 94 -0.38 4.32 -15.56
C LEU A 94 -1.50 3.35 -15.97
N GLY A 95 -1.15 2.08 -16.17
CA GLY A 95 -2.12 1.02 -16.45
C GLY A 95 -3.12 0.83 -15.31
N ALA A 96 -2.63 0.83 -14.05
CA ALA A 96 -3.50 0.77 -12.88
C ALA A 96 -4.46 1.99 -12.80
N SER A 97 -3.94 3.19 -13.03
CA SER A 97 -4.73 4.43 -13.00
C SER A 97 -5.85 4.44 -14.04
N LEU A 98 -5.59 3.95 -15.26
CA LEU A 98 -6.60 3.82 -16.32
C LEU A 98 -7.67 2.78 -15.98
N LEU A 99 -7.29 1.66 -15.36
CA LEU A 99 -8.24 0.64 -14.91
C LEU A 99 -9.17 1.19 -13.81
N SER A 100 -8.61 1.94 -12.86
CA SER A 100 -9.38 2.61 -11.81
C SER A 100 -10.32 3.67 -12.38
N LEU A 101 -9.86 4.48 -13.33
CA LEU A 101 -10.71 5.46 -14.02
C LEU A 101 -11.88 4.77 -14.73
N ARG A 102 -11.62 3.66 -15.43
CA ARG A 102 -12.66 2.84 -16.06
C ARG A 102 -13.67 2.32 -15.04
N ARG A 103 -13.22 1.84 -13.88
CA ARG A 103 -14.10 1.34 -12.81
C ARG A 103 -15.00 2.45 -12.26
N VAL A 104 -14.42 3.61 -11.93
CA VAL A 104 -15.18 4.76 -11.42
C VAL A 104 -16.22 5.23 -12.45
N LEU A 105 -15.83 5.31 -13.73
CA LEU A 105 -16.76 5.64 -14.81
C LEU A 105 -17.89 4.61 -14.92
N ALA A 106 -17.58 3.31 -14.84
CA ALA A 106 -18.60 2.26 -14.89
C ALA A 106 -19.55 2.31 -13.69
N GLU A 107 -19.04 2.53 -12.47
CA GLU A 107 -19.86 2.71 -11.27
C GLU A 107 -20.76 3.95 -11.38
N THR A 108 -20.23 5.05 -11.92
CA THR A 108 -21.00 6.29 -12.13
C THR A 108 -22.07 6.12 -13.20
N MET A 109 -21.75 5.45 -14.32
CA MET A 109 -22.74 5.14 -15.36
C MET A 109 -23.86 4.26 -14.82
N ALA A 110 -23.53 3.19 -14.08
CA ALA A 110 -24.53 2.33 -13.47
C ALA A 110 -25.43 3.08 -12.47
N ALA A 111 -24.87 4.05 -11.73
CA ALA A 111 -25.65 4.91 -10.85
C ALA A 111 -26.59 5.85 -11.63
N LEU A 112 -26.16 6.39 -12.77
CA LEU A 112 -27.01 7.23 -13.64
C LEU A 112 -28.16 6.42 -14.25
N ASP A 113 -27.88 5.20 -14.70
CA ASP A 113 -28.89 4.28 -15.26
C ASP A 113 -29.95 3.85 -14.23
N GLN A 114 -29.68 3.97 -12.92
CA GLN A 114 -30.66 3.70 -11.87
C GLN A 114 -31.56 4.90 -11.55
N VAL A 115 -31.15 6.11 -11.95
CA VAL A 115 -31.87 7.36 -11.67
C VAL A 115 -32.72 7.80 -12.86
N MET A 116 -32.38 7.39 -14.09
CA MET A 116 -33.13 7.62 -15.33
C MET A 116 -34.04 6.45 -15.67
#